data_AF-A0A7W8ZJK3-F1
#
_entry.id   AF-A0A7W8ZJK3-F1
#
_cell.length_a   1.000
_cell.length_b   1.000
_cell.length_c   1.000
_cell.angle_alpha   90.00
_cell.angle_beta   90.00
_cell.angle_gamma   90.00
#
_symmetry.space_group_name_H-M   'P 1'
#
loop_
_entity.id
_entity.type
_entity.pdbx_description
1 polymer ?
#
loop_
_entity_poly.entity_id
_entity_poly.type
_entity_poly.pdbx_seq_one_letter_code
_entity_poly.pdbx_strand_id
1 'polypeptide(L)'
;MIVILAIPYFIYVIRKVQNHSIPFIKALNPFYTKEMNEAVQLKASLSPILREMETQDVARFIKHWTAKFENDSLSEQDVIALNAKIEEGRQDQVNGILALHPEARNQFQKINEKLKNDTVAEPKTAAEVLV
;
A
#
# COMPACT_ATOMS: atom_id res chain seq x y z
N MET A 1 47.10 17.37 -13.67
CA MET A 1 46.18 16.64 -14.57
C MET A 1 44.72 16.65 -14.06
N ILE A 2 44.46 16.38 -12.77
CA ILE A 2 43.11 16.40 -12.16
C ILE A 2 42.40 17.76 -12.33
N VAL A 3 43.13 18.88 -12.18
CA VAL A 3 42.59 20.25 -12.33
C VAL A 3 42.08 20.54 -13.75
N ILE A 4 42.71 19.96 -14.77
CA ILE A 4 42.37 20.19 -16.18
C ILE A 4 41.02 19.53 -16.54
N LEU A 5 40.66 18.41 -15.89
CA LEU A 5 39.38 17.75 -16.07
C LEU A 5 38.27 18.34 -15.18
N ALA A 6 38.63 18.91 -14.03
CA ALA A 6 37.68 19.49 -13.08
C ALA A 6 36.99 20.75 -13.63
N ILE A 7 37.73 21.64 -14.30
CA ILE A 7 37.19 22.90 -14.86
C ILE A 7 36.11 22.65 -15.93
N PRO A 8 36.33 21.86 -17.00
CA PRO A 8 35.30 21.62 -18.01
C PRO A 8 34.09 20.88 -17.43
N TYR A 9 34.31 19.97 -16.48
CA TYR A 9 33.24 19.30 -15.76
C TYR A 9 32.39 20.28 -14.93
N PHE A 10 33.02 21.22 -14.23
CA PHE A 10 32.30 22.22 -13.43
C PHE A 10 31.48 23.17 -14.33
N ILE A 11 32.02 23.57 -15.48
CA ILE A 11 31.28 24.35 -16.49
C ILE A 11 30.07 23.57 -17.00
N TYR A 12 30.22 22.26 -17.26
CA TYR A 12 29.11 21.39 -17.64
C TYR A 12 28.02 21.34 -16.57
N VAL A 13 28.40 21.18 -15.29
CA VAL A 13 27.46 21.19 -14.15
C VAL A 13 26.71 22.53 -14.06
N ILE A 14 27.41 23.66 -14.18
CA ILE A 14 26.77 25.00 -14.14
C ILE A 14 25.75 25.15 -15.28
N ARG A 15 26.13 24.80 -16.52
CA ARG A 15 25.20 24.83 -17.66
C ARG A 15 23.98 23.94 -17.44
N LYS A 16 24.19 22.76 -16.84
CA LYS A 16 23.12 21.82 -16.52
C LYS A 16 22.15 22.36 -15.48
N VAL A 17 22.65 23.05 -14.44
CA VAL A 17 21.83 23.73 -13.42
C VAL A 17 21.00 24.85 -14.06
N GLN A 18 21.63 25.71 -14.87
CA GLN A 18 20.97 26.85 -15.51
C GLN A 18 19.90 26.43 -16.52
N ASN A 19 20.19 25.42 -17.35
CA ASN A 19 19.30 25.04 -18.44
C ASN A 19 18.12 24.15 -18.01
N HIS A 20 18.23 23.45 -16.88
CA HIS A 20 17.25 22.43 -16.48
C HIS A 20 16.67 22.65 -15.08
N SER A 21 16.98 23.77 -14.43
CA SER A 21 16.56 24.07 -13.05
C SER A 21 16.85 22.92 -12.07
N ILE A 22 17.99 22.23 -12.29
CA ILE A 22 18.42 21.10 -11.46
C ILE A 22 19.17 21.68 -10.25
N PRO A 23 18.87 21.25 -9.01
CA PRO A 23 19.66 21.66 -7.84
C PRO A 23 21.13 21.29 -7.99
N PHE A 24 22.03 22.21 -7.64
CA PHE A 24 23.48 22.09 -7.86
C PHE A 24 24.06 20.74 -7.38
N ILE A 25 23.69 20.31 -6.18
CA ILE A 25 24.16 19.03 -5.60
C ILE A 25 23.76 17.83 -6.46
N LYS A 26 22.58 17.84 -7.06
CA LYS A 26 22.13 16.76 -7.96
C LYS A 26 22.77 16.85 -9.34
N ALA A 27 23.07 18.07 -9.80
CA ALA A 27 23.75 18.30 -11.07
C ALA A 27 25.22 17.78 -11.07
N LEU A 28 25.84 17.67 -9.88
CA LEU A 28 27.13 16.99 -9.69
C LEU A 28 27.06 15.48 -9.97
N ASN A 29 25.89 14.86 -10.06
CA ASN A 29 25.81 13.52 -10.60
C ASN A 29 25.75 13.62 -12.13
N PRO A 30 26.77 13.11 -12.87
CA PRO A 30 26.79 13.17 -14.33
C PRO A 30 25.58 12.47 -14.95
N PHE A 31 25.06 11.41 -14.32
CA PHE A 31 23.92 10.61 -14.80
C PHE A 31 22.55 11.18 -14.43
N TYR A 32 22.48 12.23 -13.60
CA TYR A 32 21.19 12.81 -13.21
C TYR A 32 20.60 13.64 -14.35
N THR A 33 19.48 13.22 -14.93
CA THR A 33 18.92 13.89 -16.12
C THR A 33 17.85 14.93 -15.76
N LYS A 34 17.41 15.71 -16.77
CA LYS A 34 16.26 16.61 -16.65
C LYS A 34 14.99 15.85 -16.26
N GLU A 35 14.72 14.73 -16.93
CA GLU A 35 13.56 13.87 -16.68
C GLU A 35 13.53 13.36 -15.23
N MET A 36 14.69 13.00 -14.67
CA MET A 36 14.79 12.62 -13.26
C MET A 36 14.45 13.77 -12.31
N ASN A 37 14.79 15.01 -12.67
CA ASN A 37 14.43 16.19 -11.87
C ASN A 37 12.93 16.46 -11.93
N GLU A 38 12.34 16.41 -13.12
CA GLU A 38 10.90 16.57 -13.35
C GLU A 38 10.11 15.49 -12.63
N ALA A 39 10.54 14.22 -12.70
CA ALA A 39 9.91 13.12 -11.97
C ALA A 39 9.98 13.32 -10.44
N VAL A 40 11.09 13.85 -9.90
CA VAL A 40 11.20 14.15 -8.48
C VAL A 40 10.27 15.31 -8.07
N GLN A 41 10.18 16.36 -8.89
CA GLN A 41 9.28 17.48 -8.63
C GLN A 41 7.81 17.04 -8.69
N LEU A 42 7.45 16.24 -9.71
CA LEU A 42 6.12 15.68 -9.85
C LEU A 42 5.78 14.75 -8.68
N LYS A 43 6.70 13.87 -8.28
CA LYS A 43 6.53 13.04 -7.08
C LYS A 43 6.33 13.88 -5.83
N ALA A 44 7.10 14.95 -5.68
CA ALA A 44 6.99 15.86 -4.54
C ALA A 44 5.65 16.62 -4.53
N SER A 45 5.14 17.06 -5.69
CA SER A 45 3.85 17.74 -5.79
C SER A 45 2.66 16.79 -5.61
N LEU A 46 2.79 15.54 -6.06
CA LEU A 46 1.75 14.53 -5.89
C LEU A 46 1.77 13.89 -4.50
N SER A 47 2.90 13.89 -3.79
CA SER A 47 3.02 13.25 -2.48
C SER A 47 2.00 13.72 -1.44
N PRO A 48 1.67 15.03 -1.31
CA PRO A 48 0.60 15.47 -0.43
C PRO A 48 -0.77 14.89 -0.80
N ILE A 49 -1.10 14.89 -2.10
CA ILE A 49 -2.37 14.37 -2.61
C ILE A 49 -2.47 12.86 -2.38
N LEU A 50 -1.41 12.12 -2.70
CA LEU A 50 -1.33 10.68 -2.46
C LEU A 50 -1.50 10.36 -0.97
N ARG A 51 -0.81 11.10 -0.09
CA ARG A 51 -0.95 10.94 1.36
C ARG A 51 -2.36 11.24 1.85
N GLU A 52 -3.01 12.27 1.33
CA GLU A 52 -4.38 12.59 1.71
C GLU A 52 -5.35 11.50 1.26
N MET A 53 -5.21 11.00 0.02
CA MET A 53 -6.01 9.88 -0.49
C MET A 53 -5.81 8.61 0.34
N GLU A 54 -4.56 8.24 0.64
CA GLU A 54 -4.23 7.10 1.51
C GLU A 54 -4.82 7.28 2.92
N THR A 55 -4.69 8.47 3.50
CA THR A 55 -5.26 8.79 4.82
C THR A 55 -6.78 8.69 4.80
N GLN A 56 -7.42 9.20 3.74
CA GLN A 56 -8.87 9.14 3.60
C GLN A 56 -9.36 7.70 3.39
N ASP A 57 -8.63 6.89 2.62
CA ASP A 57 -8.94 5.47 2.42
C ASP A 57 -8.86 4.70 3.74
N VAL A 58 -7.77 4.87 4.49
CA VAL A 58 -7.60 4.25 5.81
C VAL A 58 -8.67 4.74 6.80
N ALA A 59 -8.98 6.05 6.83
CA ALA A 59 -10.00 6.59 7.71
C ALA A 59 -11.40 6.03 7.39
N ARG A 60 -11.74 5.90 6.11
CA ARG A 60 -13.01 5.27 5.68
C ARG A 60 -13.05 3.80 6.07
N PHE A 61 -11.95 3.08 5.86
CA PHE A 61 -11.82 1.68 6.28
C PHE A 61 -12.06 1.53 7.78
N ILE A 62 -11.34 2.30 8.61
CA ILE A 62 -11.50 2.26 10.07
C ILE A 62 -12.94 2.59 10.46
N LYS A 63 -13.49 3.69 9.96
CA LYS A 63 -14.86 4.11 10.31
C LYS A 63 -15.91 3.06 9.95
N HIS A 64 -15.81 2.45 8.77
CA HIS A 64 -16.75 1.42 8.33
C HIS A 64 -16.73 0.21 9.26
N TRP A 65 -15.53 -0.30 9.54
CA TRP A 65 -15.36 -1.53 10.31
C TRP A 65 -15.59 -1.32 11.81
N THR A 66 -15.13 -0.20 12.38
CA THR A 66 -15.46 0.20 13.76
C THR A 66 -16.97 0.28 13.94
N ALA A 67 -17.70 0.88 13.01
CA ALA A 67 -19.17 0.94 13.10
C ALA A 67 -19.80 -0.46 13.06
N LYS A 68 -19.24 -1.42 12.32
CA LYS A 68 -19.73 -2.80 12.33
C LYS A 68 -19.46 -3.51 13.65
N PHE A 69 -18.25 -3.31 14.20
CA PHE A 69 -17.81 -3.91 15.45
C PHE A 69 -18.57 -3.37 16.67
N GLU A 70 -18.81 -2.06 16.75
CA GLU A 70 -19.55 -1.44 17.84
C GLU A 70 -21.04 -1.83 17.86
N ASN A 71 -21.60 -2.15 16.69
CA ASN A 71 -23.00 -2.56 16.56
C ASN A 71 -23.19 -4.09 16.57
N ASP A 72 -22.15 -4.86 16.87
CA ASP A 72 -22.19 -6.33 16.88
C ASP A 72 -22.77 -6.95 15.58
N SER A 73 -22.47 -6.33 14.44
CA SER A 73 -23.08 -6.65 13.13
C SER A 73 -22.12 -7.35 12.17
N LEU A 74 -21.12 -8.05 12.71
CA LEU A 74 -20.13 -8.79 11.92
C LEU A 74 -20.76 -10.05 11.31
N SER A 75 -20.75 -10.14 9.98
CA SER A 75 -21.29 -11.29 9.23
C SER A 75 -20.20 -12.21 8.63
N GLU A 76 -20.59 -13.37 8.11
CA GLU A 76 -19.68 -14.26 7.38
C GLU A 76 -19.09 -13.60 6.13
N GLN A 77 -19.90 -12.83 5.39
CA GLN A 77 -19.45 -12.06 4.22
C GLN A 77 -18.41 -11.01 4.60
N ASP A 78 -18.53 -10.43 5.79
CA ASP A 78 -17.59 -9.44 6.30
C ASP A 78 -16.23 -10.04 6.63
N VAL A 79 -16.22 -11.25 7.20
CA VAL A 79 -14.99 -11.99 7.46
C VAL A 79 -14.30 -12.38 6.15
N ILE A 80 -15.07 -12.77 5.12
CA ILE A 80 -14.53 -13.00 3.77
C ILE A 80 -13.93 -11.71 3.19
N ALA A 81 -14.62 -10.57 3.32
CA ALA A 81 -14.12 -9.29 2.84
C ALA A 81 -12.83 -8.86 3.56
N LEU A 82 -12.75 -9.07 4.89
CA LEU A 82 -11.53 -8.81 5.67
C LEU A 82 -10.39 -9.76 5.28
N ASN A 83 -10.67 -11.04 5.05
CA ASN A 83 -9.68 -12.01 4.56
C ASN A 83 -9.17 -11.63 3.16
N ALA A 84 -10.05 -11.18 2.25
CA ALA A 84 -9.64 -10.68 0.94
C ALA A 84 -8.72 -9.45 1.07
N LYS A 85 -8.98 -8.55 2.03
CA LYS A 85 -8.08 -7.42 2.32
C LYS A 85 -6.71 -7.87 2.85
N ILE A 86 -6.66 -8.96 3.61
CA ILE A 86 -5.40 -9.58 4.05
C ILE A 86 -4.62 -10.11 2.83
N GLU A 87 -5.30 -10.80 1.90
CA GLU A 87 -4.70 -11.32 0.67
C GLU A 87 -4.20 -10.21 -0.28
N GLU A 88 -4.88 -9.06 -0.30
CA GLU A 88 -4.43 -7.84 -1.00
C GLU A 88 -3.22 -7.16 -0.33
N GLY A 89 -2.70 -7.70 0.78
CA GLY A 89 -1.54 -7.17 1.50
C GLY A 89 -1.85 -6.12 2.57
N ARG A 90 -3.12 -5.91 2.93
CA ARG A 90 -3.54 -4.95 3.99
C ARG A 90 -3.65 -5.58 5.37
N GLN A 91 -2.86 -6.63 5.63
CA GLN A 91 -2.89 -7.38 6.88
C GLN A 91 -2.72 -6.51 8.13
N ASP A 92 -1.81 -5.52 8.09
CA ASP A 92 -1.56 -4.63 9.23
C ASP A 92 -2.76 -3.73 9.56
N GLN A 93 -3.51 -3.28 8.54
CA GLN A 93 -4.72 -2.47 8.73
C GLN A 93 -5.82 -3.31 9.39
N VAL A 94 -6.02 -4.55 8.93
CA VAL A 94 -7.00 -5.48 9.48
C VAL A 94 -6.62 -5.89 10.92
N ASN A 95 -5.36 -6.23 11.16
CA ASN A 95 -4.89 -6.57 12.50
C ASN A 95 -4.97 -5.39 13.46
N GLY A 96 -4.62 -4.20 12.99
CA GLY A 96 -4.71 -2.97 13.78
C GLY A 96 -6.14 -2.72 14.25
N ILE A 97 -7.13 -2.81 13.35
CA ILE A 97 -8.51 -2.56 13.75
C ILE A 97 -9.09 -3.68 14.63
N LEU A 98 -8.75 -4.94 14.38
CA LEU A 98 -9.16 -6.04 15.25
C LEU A 98 -8.51 -5.96 16.63
N ALA A 99 -7.31 -5.39 16.75
CA ALA A 99 -6.66 -5.16 18.04
C ALA A 99 -7.38 -4.08 18.89
N LEU A 100 -8.02 -3.11 18.24
CA LEU A 100 -8.80 -2.07 18.93
C LEU A 100 -10.16 -2.60 19.44
N HIS A 101 -10.65 -3.70 18.89
CA HIS A 101 -11.95 -4.29 19.24
C HIS A 101 -11.80 -5.79 19.59
N PRO A 102 -11.44 -6.13 20.85
CA PRO A 102 -11.19 -7.51 21.28
C PRO A 102 -12.37 -8.47 21.05
N GLU A 103 -13.59 -8.00 21.22
CA GLU A 103 -14.80 -8.80 21.00
C GLU A 103 -14.97 -9.15 19.52
N ALA A 104 -14.82 -8.17 18.63
CA ALA A 104 -14.84 -8.37 17.19
C ALA A 104 -13.73 -9.31 16.72
N ARG A 105 -12.55 -9.26 17.34
CA ARG A 105 -11.46 -10.22 17.07
C ARG A 105 -11.88 -11.65 17.38
N ASN A 106 -12.55 -11.88 18.51
CA ASN A 106 -13.03 -13.21 18.88
C ASN A 106 -14.12 -13.70 17.91
N GLN A 107 -15.03 -12.83 17.49
CA GLN A 107 -16.06 -13.17 16.51
C GLN A 107 -15.46 -13.46 15.13
N PHE A 108 -14.54 -12.62 14.67
CA PHE A 108 -13.78 -12.83 13.45
C PHE A 108 -13.11 -14.21 13.46
N GLN A 109 -12.42 -14.58 14.55
CA GLN A 109 -11.78 -15.89 14.67
C GLN A 109 -12.78 -17.04 14.60
N LYS A 110 -13.89 -16.97 15.37
CA LYS A 110 -14.94 -18.01 15.35
C LYS A 110 -15.53 -18.22 13.96
N ILE A 111 -15.87 -17.13 13.28
CA ILE A 111 -16.44 -17.19 11.93
C ILE A 111 -15.40 -17.68 10.93
N ASN A 112 -14.15 -17.21 11.03
CA ASN A 112 -13.07 -17.63 10.14
C ASN A 112 -12.74 -19.13 10.29
N GLU A 113 -12.76 -19.66 11.51
CA GLU A 113 -12.62 -21.10 11.77
C GLU A 113 -13.78 -21.90 11.17
N LYS A 114 -15.02 -21.41 11.33
CA LYS A 114 -16.20 -22.02 10.70
C LYS A 114 -16.05 -22.08 9.18
N LEU A 115 -15.71 -20.95 8.54
CA LEU A 115 -15.51 -20.87 7.09
C LEU A 115 -14.39 -21.81 6.60
N LYS A 116 -13.30 -21.94 7.35
CA LYS A 116 -12.22 -22.89 7.04
C LYS A 116 -12.71 -24.34 7.12
N ASN A 117 -13.47 -24.68 8.15
CA ASN A 117 -14.02 -26.03 8.31
C ASN A 117 -15.03 -26.37 7.21
N ASP A 118 -15.88 -25.41 6.82
CA ASP A 118 -16.85 -25.58 5.73
C ASP A 118 -16.15 -25.73 4.36
N THR A 119 -15.04 -25.02 4.15
CA THR A 119 -14.22 -25.16 2.92
C THR A 119 -13.51 -26.51 2.84
N VAL A 120 -13.16 -27.12 3.99
CA VAL A 120 -12.51 -28.44 4.06
C VAL A 120 -13.52 -29.60 4.05
N ALA A 121 -14.80 -29.33 4.36
CA ALA A 121 -15.86 -30.34 4.39
C ALA A 121 -16.40 -30.72 2.98
N GLU A 122 -16.10 -29.95 1.93
CA GLU A 122 -16.44 -30.32 0.54
C GLU A 122 -15.27 -31.01 -0.21
N PRO A 123 -15.03 -32.30 0.07
CA PRO A 123 -14.73 -33.19 -1.04
C PRO A 123 -15.52 -34.48 -0.89
N LYS A 124 -16.79 -34.51 -1.30
CA LYS A 124 -17.52 -35.77 -1.63
C LYS A 124 -18.93 -35.50 -2.16
N THR A 125 -19.07 -35.35 -3.49
CA THR A 125 -20.16 -35.98 -4.28
C THR A 125 -19.98 -35.71 -5.77
N ALA A 126 -19.06 -36.42 -6.43
CA ALA A 126 -19.00 -36.48 -7.90
C ALA A 126 -18.51 -37.84 -8.43
N ALA A 127 -18.66 -38.91 -7.65
CA ALA A 127 -18.15 -40.24 -8.03
C ALA A 127 -19.14 -41.39 -7.80
N GLU A 128 -20.45 -41.13 -7.79
CA GLU A 128 -21.46 -42.19 -7.64
C GLU A 128 -22.69 -41.95 -8.52
N VAL A 129 -22.48 -41.80 -9.84
CA VAL A 129 -23.48 -42.16 -10.86
C VAL A 129 -22.74 -42.66 -12.10
N LEU A 130 -22.38 -43.93 -12.11
CA LEU A 130 -22.12 -44.75 -13.31
C LEU A 130 -22.24 -46.22 -12.86
N VAL A 131 -23.50 -46.68 -12.81
CA VAL A 131 -23.86 -48.11 -12.86
C VAL A 131 -24.58 -48.33 -14.18
#